data_AF-A0A7C3UAT5-F1
#
_entry.id   AF-A0A7C3UAT5-F1
#
_cell.length_a   1.000
_cell.length_b   1.000
_cell.length_c   1.000
_cell.angle_alpha   90.00
_cell.angle_beta   90.00
_cell.angle_gamma   90.00
#
_symmetry.space_group_name_H-M   'P 1'
#
loop_
_entity.id
_entity.type
_entity.pdbx_description
1 polymer ?
#
loop_
_entity_poly.entity_id
_entity_poly.type
_entity_poly.pdbx_seq_one_letter_code
_entity_poly.pdbx_strand_id
1 'polypeptide(L)'
;QDELFQFVVRDGVASDNNLAERAARPLVVMRKISGGSRSPHGTHTRMALATLFGTWQVRSLNPLAECVRLLSQPPRLATQTALP
;
A
#
# COMPACT_ATOMS: atom_id res chain seq x y z
N GLN A 1 5.01 21.74 0.85
CA GLN A 1 3.68 22.38 0.92
C GLN A 1 3.01 22.49 -0.45
N ASP A 2 3.70 22.13 -1.55
CA ASP A 2 3.21 22.37 -2.94
C ASP A 2 2.14 21.40 -3.46
N GLU A 3 1.76 20.36 -2.69
CA GLU A 3 0.91 19.27 -3.19
C GLU A 3 -0.59 19.45 -2.86
N LEU A 4 -0.96 20.36 -1.95
CA LEU A 4 -2.33 20.46 -1.41
C LEU A 4 -3.37 20.96 -2.43
N PHE A 5 -2.98 21.82 -3.37
CA PHE A 5 -3.89 22.48 -4.33
C PHE A 5 -3.65 22.07 -5.78
N GLN A 6 -3.12 20.86 -6.01
CA GLN A 6 -2.81 20.39 -7.37
C GLN A 6 -4.06 20.35 -8.28
N PHE A 7 -5.26 20.20 -7.71
CA PHE A 7 -6.54 20.27 -8.44
C PHE A 7 -6.85 21.66 -9.04
N VAL A 8 -6.18 22.72 -8.59
CA VAL A 8 -6.32 24.07 -9.17
C VAL A 8 -5.52 24.21 -10.46
N VAL A 9 -4.39 23.50 -10.55
CA VAL A 9 -3.41 23.65 -11.65
C VAL A 9 -3.35 22.43 -12.58
N ARG A 10 -4.00 21.31 -12.23
CA ARG A 10 -4.06 20.08 -13.03
C ARG A 10 -5.49 19.60 -13.17
N ASP A 11 -5.99 19.61 -14.41
CA ASP A 11 -7.28 19.02 -14.74
C ASP A 11 -7.30 17.52 -14.43
N GLY A 12 -8.45 17.04 -13.94
CA GLY A 12 -8.67 15.63 -13.60
C GLY A 12 -8.20 15.19 -12.21
N VAL A 13 -7.58 16.07 -11.43
CA VAL A 13 -7.30 15.82 -10.00
C VAL A 13 -8.52 16.25 -9.18
N ALA A 14 -9.05 15.32 -8.36
CA ALA A 14 -10.17 15.64 -7.47
C ALA A 14 -9.74 16.66 -6.39
N SER A 15 -10.64 17.58 -6.04
CA SER A 15 -10.43 18.54 -4.95
C SER A 15 -10.69 17.97 -3.56
N ASP A 16 -11.21 16.73 -3.50
CA ASP A 16 -11.49 16.01 -2.27
C ASP A 16 -10.55 14.80 -2.08
N ASN A 17 -10.51 14.29 -0.84
CA ASN A 17 -9.68 13.15 -0.46
C ASN A 17 -10.44 11.79 -0.53
N ASN A 18 -11.61 11.75 -1.16
CA ASN A 18 -12.53 10.61 -1.08
C ASN A 18 -11.91 9.33 -1.66
N LEU A 19 -11.08 9.45 -2.71
CA LEU A 19 -10.38 8.31 -3.28
C LEU A 19 -9.40 7.68 -2.27
N ALA A 20 -8.56 8.48 -1.62
CA ALA A 20 -7.59 7.98 -0.66
C ALA A 20 -8.26 7.43 0.60
N GLU A 21 -9.29 8.10 1.11
CA GLU A 21 -10.07 7.60 2.26
C GLU A 21 -10.71 6.25 1.96
N ARG A 22 -11.34 6.10 0.78
CA ARG A 22 -11.92 4.82 0.36
C ARG A 22 -10.88 3.72 0.23
N ALA A 23 -9.69 4.04 -0.29
CA ALA A 23 -8.59 3.09 -0.36
C ALA A 23 -8.09 2.65 1.04
N ALA A 24 -8.12 3.53 2.04
CA ALA A 24 -7.70 3.23 3.41
C ALA A 24 -8.77 2.51 4.26
N ARG A 25 -10.06 2.69 3.95
CA ARG A 25 -11.19 2.12 4.73
C ARG A 25 -11.08 0.63 5.04
N PRO A 26 -10.71 -0.26 4.08
CA PRO A 26 -10.56 -1.68 4.37
C PRO A 26 -9.58 -1.98 5.52
N LEU A 27 -8.46 -1.25 5.61
CA LEU A 27 -7.47 -1.43 6.67
C LEU A 27 -8.01 -0.97 8.03
N VAL A 28 -8.75 0.13 8.06
CA VAL A 28 -9.37 0.66 9.29
C VAL A 28 -10.42 -0.33 9.81
N VAL A 29 -11.27 -0.84 8.93
CA VAL A 29 -12.30 -1.84 9.27
C VAL A 29 -11.63 -3.12 9.78
N MET A 30 -10.65 -3.65 9.05
CA MET A 30 -9.90 -4.84 9.46
C MET A 30 -9.24 -4.64 10.83
N ARG A 31 -8.61 -3.49 11.09
CA ARG A 31 -8.02 -3.18 12.39
C ARG A 31 -9.06 -3.17 13.51
N LYS A 32 -10.24 -2.60 13.28
CA LYS A 32 -11.32 -2.55 14.28
C LYS A 32 -11.85 -3.95 14.60
N ILE A 33 -12.06 -4.77 13.57
CA ILE A 33 -12.55 -6.14 13.74
C ILE A 33 -11.51 -7.05 14.41
N SER A 34 -10.24 -6.96 13.99
CA SER A 34 -9.18 -7.86 14.44
C SER A 34 -8.44 -7.39 15.71
N GLY A 35 -8.73 -6.19 16.22
CA GLY A 35 -7.93 -5.54 17.26
C GLY A 35 -6.55 -5.02 16.82
N GLY A 36 -6.21 -5.09 15.52
CA GLY A 36 -4.94 -4.58 15.00
C GLY A 36 -3.69 -5.40 15.35
N SER A 37 -2.51 -4.88 15.00
CA SER A 37 -1.22 -5.41 15.46
C SER A 37 -0.85 -4.76 16.80
N ARG A 38 -0.25 -5.53 17.72
CA ARG A 38 0.31 -5.03 19.00
C ARG A 38 1.83 -4.86 18.98
N SER A 39 2.49 -5.06 17.84
CA SER A 39 3.93 -4.84 17.68
C SER A 39 4.23 -3.91 16.50
N PRO A 40 5.29 -3.09 16.59
CA PRO A 40 5.76 -2.27 15.47
C PRO A 40 6.05 -3.11 14.22
N HIS A 41 6.70 -4.27 14.40
CA HIS A 41 7.02 -5.19 13.31
C HIS A 41 5.76 -5.74 12.61
N GLY A 42 4.72 -6.12 13.38
CA GLY A 42 3.46 -6.58 12.83
C GLY A 42 2.70 -5.47 12.10
N THR A 43 2.78 -4.22 12.59
CA THR A 43 2.22 -3.05 11.90
C THR A 43 2.94 -2.82 10.57
N HIS A 44 4.27 -2.84 10.57
CA HIS A 44 5.06 -2.69 9.35
C HIS A 44 4.72 -3.78 8.32
N THR A 45 4.64 -5.04 8.75
CA THR A 45 4.27 -6.16 7.89
C THR A 45 2.87 -5.98 7.30
N ARG A 46 1.89 -5.61 8.13
CA ARG A 46 0.52 -5.33 7.68
C ARG A 46 0.48 -4.25 6.61
N MET A 47 1.19 -3.14 6.83
CA MET A 47 1.22 -2.01 5.90
C MET A 47 1.96 -2.38 4.60
N ALA A 48 3.06 -3.12 4.69
CA ALA A 48 3.77 -3.61 3.50
C ALA A 48 2.87 -4.50 2.63
N LEU A 49 2.16 -5.45 3.24
CA LEU A 49 1.20 -6.30 2.53
C LEU A 49 0.08 -5.44 1.93
N ALA A 50 -0.53 -4.55 2.70
CA ALA A 50 -1.60 -3.67 2.21
C ALA A 50 -1.17 -2.86 0.98
N THR A 51 0.05 -2.32 0.98
CA THR A 51 0.61 -1.60 -0.16
C THR A 51 0.81 -2.50 -1.38
N LEU A 52 1.35 -3.71 -1.20
CA LEU A 52 1.53 -4.67 -2.30
C LEU A 52 0.19 -5.01 -2.97
N PHE A 53 -0.78 -5.46 -2.17
CA PHE A 53 -2.10 -5.85 -2.67
C PHE A 53 -2.87 -4.66 -3.26
N GLY A 54 -2.82 -3.49 -2.62
CA GLY A 54 -3.43 -2.27 -3.13
C GLY A 54 -2.83 -1.81 -4.47
N THR A 55 -1.51 -1.93 -4.63
CA THR A 55 -0.83 -1.61 -5.88
C THR A 55 -1.26 -2.53 -7.01
N TRP A 56 -1.35 -3.84 -6.77
CA TRP A 56 -1.84 -4.79 -7.77
C TRP A 56 -3.29 -4.49 -8.17
N GLN A 57 -4.14 -4.14 -7.20
CA GLN A 57 -5.53 -3.78 -7.47
C GLN A 57 -5.66 -2.52 -8.33
N VAL A 58 -4.92 -1.45 -8.02
CA VAL A 58 -4.93 -0.20 -8.81
C VAL A 58 -4.42 -0.43 -10.23
N ARG A 59 -3.48 -1.37 -10.42
CA ARG A 59 -2.97 -1.79 -11.73
C ARG A 59 -3.86 -2.80 -12.46
N SER A 60 -5.02 -3.14 -11.91
CA SER A 60 -5.94 -4.16 -12.46
C SER A 60 -5.29 -5.54 -12.64
N LEU A 61 -4.37 -5.91 -11.74
CA LEU A 61 -3.72 -7.22 -11.71
C LEU A 61 -4.48 -8.17 -10.77
N ASN A 62 -4.42 -9.48 -11.06
CA ASN A 62 -4.96 -10.50 -10.16
C ASN A 62 -4.05 -10.66 -8.93
N PRO A 63 -4.51 -10.31 -7.71
CA PRO A 63 -3.60 -10.27 -6.56
C PRO A 63 -3.11 -11.66 -6.10
N LEU A 64 -3.90 -12.72 -6.33
CA LEU A 64 -3.49 -14.08 -6.01
C LEU A 64 -2.37 -14.53 -6.95
N ALA A 65 -2.55 -14.33 -8.26
CA ALA A 65 -1.54 -14.68 -9.25
C ALA A 65 -0.22 -13.92 -9.01
N GLU A 66 -0.29 -12.62 -8.71
CA GLU A 66 0.89 -11.81 -8.40
C GLU A 66 1.57 -12.23 -7.09
N CYS A 67 0.81 -12.61 -6.07
CA CYS A 67 1.34 -13.12 -4.81
C CYS A 67 2.10 -14.44 -5.02
N VAL A 68 1.50 -15.39 -5.75
CA VAL A 68 2.15 -16.66 -6.11
C VAL A 68 3.42 -16.38 -6.90
N ARG A 69 3.34 -15.53 -7.94
CA ARG A 69 4.50 -15.15 -8.75
C ARG A 69 5.62 -14.56 -7.90
N LEU A 70 5.31 -13.67 -6.95
CA LEU A 70 6.29 -13.06 -6.06
C LEU A 70 6.96 -14.09 -5.13
N LEU A 71 6.18 -14.99 -4.54
CA LEU A 71 6.68 -16.02 -3.62
C LEU A 71 7.46 -17.13 -4.33
N SER A 72 7.19 -17.38 -5.62
CA SER A 72 7.93 -18.35 -6.43
C SER A 72 9.26 -17.82 -6.97
N GLN A 73 9.57 -16.53 -6.80
CA GLN A 73 10.89 -16.00 -7.16
C GLN A 73 11.94 -16.44 -6.12
N PRO A 74 13.16 -16.83 -6.55
CA PRO A 74 14.24 -17.05 -5.59
C PRO A 74 14.44 -15.76 -4.79
N PRO A 75 14.73 -15.86 -3.47
CA PRO A 75 14.97 -14.68 -2.66
C PRO A 75 16.07 -13.87 -3.33
N ARG A 76 15.76 -12.64 -3.71
CA ARG A 76 16.79 -11.70 -4.11
C ARG A 76 17.65 -11.53 -2.86
N LEU A 77 18.86 -12.10 -2.88
CA LEU A 77 19.90 -11.79 -1.91
C LEU A 77 19.93 -10.27 -1.84
N ALA A 78 19.49 -9.72 -0.71
CA ALA A 78 19.55 -8.29 -0.50
C ALA A 78 21.04 -7.95 -0.55
N THR A 79 21.49 -7.38 -1.67
CA THR A 79 22.76 -6.67 -1.69
C THR A 79 22.57 -5.57 -0.68
N GLN A 80 23.09 -5.80 0.52
CA GLN A 80 23.12 -4.83 1.58
C GLN A 80 24.00 -3.70 1.04
N THR A 81 23.37 -2.69 0.44
CA THR A 81 24.05 -1.46 0.09
C THR A 81 24.38 -0.81 1.43
N ALA A 82 25.53 -1.16 1.97
CA ALA A 82 26.23 -0.38 2.97
C ALA A 82 26.41 1.01 2.35
N LEU A 83 25.62 1.98 2.81
CA LEU A 83 25.90 3.39 2.59
C LEU A 83 26.78 3.87 3.76
N PRO A 84 27.85 4.64 3.48
CA PRO A 84 28.74 5.22 4.49
C PRO A 84 28.06 6.27 5.37
#